data_AF-A0A9W4S2Q3-F1
#
_entry.id   AF-A0A9W4S2Q3-F1
#
_cell.length_a   1.000
_cell.length_b   1.000
_cell.length_c   1.000
_cell.angle_alpha   90.00
_cell.angle_beta   90.00
_cell.angle_gamma   90.00
#
_symmetry.space_group_name_H-M   'P 1'
#
loop_
_entity.id
_entity.type
_entity.pdbx_description
1 polymer ?
#
loop_
_entity_poly.entity_id
_entity_poly.type
_entity_poly.pdbx_seq_one_letter_code
_entity_poly.pdbx_strand_id
1 'polypeptide(L)'
;MYARTLTFALRTANMSLGAGAGARTMATRAPKEFLCIMPDKPNVLQARKQVKGVTVNSELGLRALGAMLERHPKEDATEACFRGSVVVYTAESPEDVKAIIENDVYATSGVWDLERMQIIPVSFVCD
;
A
#
# COMPACT_ATOMS: atom_id res chain seq x y z
N MET A 1 -21.50 -34.37 3.22
CA MET A 1 -21.40 -33.04 3.85
C MET A 1 -20.27 -32.31 3.13
N TYR A 2 -20.40 -31.19 2.45
CA TYR A 2 -21.45 -30.18 2.32
C TYR A 2 -21.31 -29.61 0.90
N ALA A 3 -22.43 -29.48 0.19
CA ALA A 3 -22.49 -28.82 -1.11
C ALA A 3 -22.42 -27.30 -0.96
N ARG A 4 -21.84 -26.60 -1.94
CA ARG A 4 -22.41 -25.36 -2.54
C ARG A 4 -21.49 -24.81 -3.64
N THR A 5 -21.87 -25.09 -4.87
CA THR A 5 -21.51 -24.34 -6.07
C THR A 5 -22.01 -22.90 -5.92
N LEU A 6 -21.13 -21.91 -6.08
CA LEU A 6 -21.53 -20.49 -6.13
C LEU A 6 -21.27 -19.98 -7.55
N THR A 7 -22.32 -20.05 -8.35
CA THR A 7 -22.47 -19.33 -9.62
C THR A 7 -22.55 -17.84 -9.32
N PHE A 8 -21.54 -17.07 -9.76
CA PHE A 8 -21.59 -15.62 -9.67
C PHE A 8 -22.36 -15.07 -10.89
N ALA A 9 -23.64 -14.73 -10.68
CA ALA A 9 -24.47 -14.11 -11.68
C ALA A 9 -23.99 -12.66 -11.92
N LEU A 10 -23.47 -12.39 -13.13
CA LEU A 10 -23.30 -11.03 -13.62
C LEU A 10 -24.69 -10.41 -13.81
N ARG A 11 -25.07 -9.52 -12.88
CA ARG A 11 -26.28 -8.71 -13.00
C ARG A 11 -25.96 -7.55 -13.95
N THR A 12 -26.27 -7.71 -15.22
CA THR A 12 -26.32 -6.61 -16.19
C THR A 12 -27.43 -5.66 -15.79
N ALA A 13 -27.08 -4.42 -15.44
CA ALA A 13 -28.07 -3.36 -15.25
C ALA A 13 -28.50 -2.85 -16.63
N ASN A 14 -29.76 -3.14 -16.99
CA ASN A 14 -30.47 -2.51 -18.09
C ASN A 14 -30.63 -1.02 -17.78
N MET A 15 -30.09 -0.15 -18.64
CA MET A 15 -30.27 1.30 -18.55
C MET A 15 -31.42 1.71 -19.46
N SER A 16 -32.63 1.82 -18.92
CA SER A 16 -33.78 2.42 -19.61
C SER A 16 -33.67 3.94 -19.58
N LEU A 17 -33.78 4.58 -20.75
CA LEU A 17 -33.88 6.03 -20.89
C LEU A 17 -35.09 6.57 -20.11
N GLY A 18 -34.85 7.54 -19.23
CA GLY A 18 -35.86 8.35 -18.56
C GLY A 18 -35.31 9.75 -18.31
N ALA A 19 -35.98 10.76 -18.86
CA ALA A 19 -35.60 12.16 -18.81
C ALA A 19 -35.72 12.75 -17.39
N GLY A 20 -34.83 13.70 -17.06
CA GLY A 20 -35.05 14.68 -15.99
C GLY A 20 -33.91 14.82 -14.98
N ALA A 21 -33.53 16.08 -14.74
CA ALA A 21 -32.55 16.59 -13.78
C ALA A 21 -31.07 16.38 -14.16
N GLY A 22 -30.35 17.50 -14.33
CA GLY A 22 -28.92 17.53 -14.59
C GLY A 22 -28.14 16.82 -13.48
N ALA A 23 -27.76 15.57 -13.74
CA ALA A 23 -26.76 14.89 -12.97
C ALA A 23 -25.45 15.65 -13.19
N ARG A 24 -25.05 16.46 -12.21
CA ARG A 24 -23.67 16.93 -12.12
C ARG A 24 -22.80 15.68 -12.04
N THR A 25 -22.07 15.38 -13.12
CA THR A 25 -20.97 14.44 -13.06
C THR A 25 -20.00 14.96 -12.01
N MET A 26 -20.00 14.36 -10.82
CA MET A 26 -18.91 14.56 -9.88
C MET A 26 -17.68 13.99 -10.56
N ALA A 27 -16.78 14.85 -11.02
CA ALA A 27 -15.47 14.40 -11.45
C ALA A 27 -14.81 13.75 -10.23
N THR A 28 -14.76 12.42 -10.19
CA THR A 28 -13.92 11.70 -9.25
C THR A 28 -12.49 12.09 -9.59
N ARG A 29 -11.86 12.86 -8.71
CA ARG A 29 -10.45 13.22 -8.87
C ARG A 29 -9.65 11.92 -8.95
N ALA A 30 -8.74 11.81 -9.92
CA ALA A 30 -7.85 10.65 -9.95
C ALA A 30 -7.03 10.62 -8.65
N PRO A 31 -6.86 9.45 -8.02
CA PRO A 31 -6.10 9.33 -6.80
C PRO A 31 -4.65 9.81 -7.03
N LYS A 32 -4.11 10.52 -6.03
CA LYS A 32 -2.75 11.10 -6.06
C LYS A 32 -1.74 10.06 -5.59
N GLU A 33 -0.48 10.23 -5.97
CA GLU A 33 0.58 9.29 -5.61
C GLU A 33 1.49 9.85 -4.51
N PHE A 34 1.91 8.97 -3.62
CA PHE A 34 2.73 9.32 -2.48
C PHE A 34 3.87 8.32 -2.32
N LEU A 35 5.10 8.81 -2.41
CA LEU A 35 6.30 8.08 -2.04
C LEU A 35 6.44 8.14 -0.51
N CYS A 36 6.45 6.97 0.10
CA CYS A 36 6.54 6.80 1.53
C CYS A 36 7.90 6.17 1.86
N ILE A 37 8.64 6.79 2.76
CA ILE A 37 9.91 6.29 3.29
C ILE A 37 9.69 6.00 4.77
N MET A 38 9.82 4.73 5.15
CA MET A 38 9.62 4.26 6.52
C MET A 38 10.92 3.60 7.03
N PRO A 39 11.75 4.34 7.77
CA PRO A 39 12.93 3.77 8.41
C PRO A 39 12.53 2.71 9.43
N ASP A 40 13.40 1.71 9.63
CA ASP A 40 13.27 0.80 10.75
C ASP A 40 13.78 1.43 12.05
N LYS A 41 13.18 1.06 13.17
CA LYS A 41 13.73 1.35 14.50
C LYS A 41 15.06 0.60 14.73
N PRO A 42 15.91 1.07 15.65
CA PRO A 42 17.13 0.32 15.99
C PRO A 42 16.79 -1.07 16.56
N ASN A 43 17.59 -2.08 16.21
CA ASN A 43 17.53 -3.45 16.75
C ASN A 43 16.25 -4.25 16.47
N VAL A 44 15.45 -3.89 15.45
CA VAL A 44 14.19 -4.61 15.10
C VAL A 44 14.33 -5.68 14.01
N LEU A 45 15.56 -6.07 13.65
CA LEU A 45 15.82 -7.02 12.55
C LEU A 45 15.06 -8.35 12.72
N GLN A 46 15.01 -8.88 13.94
CA GLN A 46 14.30 -10.13 14.22
C GLN A 46 12.78 -9.97 14.04
N ALA A 47 12.19 -8.91 14.58
CA ALA A 47 10.77 -8.59 14.40
C ALA A 47 10.43 -8.42 12.91
N ARG A 48 11.27 -7.70 12.15
CA ARG A 48 11.13 -7.55 10.70
C ARG A 48 11.12 -8.89 9.97
N LYS A 49 12.01 -9.82 10.32
CA LYS A 49 12.06 -11.15 9.72
C LYS A 49 10.81 -11.98 10.00
N GLN A 50 10.18 -11.81 11.17
CA GLN A 50 8.95 -12.52 11.55
C GLN A 50 7.74 -12.07 10.76
N VAL A 51 7.66 -10.78 10.42
CA VAL A 51 6.54 -10.22 9.63
C VAL A 51 6.83 -10.19 8.12
N LYS A 52 8.08 -10.45 7.71
CA LYS A 52 8.49 -10.53 6.31
C LYS A 52 7.75 -11.69 5.62
N GLY A 53 6.86 -11.36 4.69
CA GLY A 53 6.01 -12.33 3.98
C GLY A 53 4.52 -12.17 4.28
N VAL A 54 4.17 -11.38 5.31
CA VAL A 54 2.82 -10.84 5.44
C VAL A 54 2.66 -9.73 4.41
N THR A 55 1.62 -9.83 3.59
CA THR A 55 1.32 -8.88 2.52
C THR A 55 1.12 -7.49 3.11
N VAL A 56 2.08 -6.58 2.88
CA VAL A 56 1.90 -5.13 3.07
C VAL A 56 0.66 -4.73 2.30
N ASN A 57 -0.23 -3.93 2.91
CA ASN A 57 -1.59 -3.59 2.46
C ASN A 57 -1.78 -3.39 0.93
N SER A 58 -1.70 -4.47 0.15
CA SER A 58 -1.59 -4.42 -1.31
C SER A 58 -2.92 -4.12 -1.97
N GLU A 59 -3.99 -4.31 -1.20
CA GLU A 59 -5.37 -4.04 -1.61
C GLU A 59 -5.73 -2.55 -1.47
N LEU A 60 -4.89 -1.73 -0.80
CA LEU A 60 -5.14 -0.31 -0.51
C LEU A 60 -4.28 0.63 -1.35
N GLY A 61 -4.39 0.53 -2.67
CA GLY A 61 -3.77 1.50 -3.59
C GLY A 61 -2.23 1.41 -3.67
N LEU A 62 -1.65 0.28 -3.25
CA LEU A 62 -0.22 0.00 -3.37
C LEU A 62 0.21 -0.09 -4.84
N ARG A 63 1.11 0.80 -5.28
CA ARG A 63 1.68 0.79 -6.63
C ARG A 63 3.04 0.09 -6.69
N ALA A 64 3.86 0.25 -5.64
CA ALA A 64 5.19 -0.36 -5.54
C ALA A 64 5.64 -0.52 -4.09
N LEU A 65 6.42 -1.57 -3.82
CA LEU A 65 6.99 -1.87 -2.51
C LEU A 65 8.44 -2.31 -2.66
N GLY A 66 9.34 -1.76 -1.84
CA GLY A 66 10.74 -2.15 -1.79
C GLY A 66 11.30 -2.12 -0.37
N ALA A 67 12.26 -2.99 -0.10
CA ALA A 67 13.08 -2.89 1.11
C ALA A 67 14.24 -1.91 0.88
N MET A 68 14.43 -0.98 1.80
CA MET A 68 15.62 -0.14 1.82
C MET A 68 16.74 -0.91 2.49
N LEU A 69 17.88 -0.98 1.81
CA LEU A 69 19.08 -1.64 2.31
C LEU A 69 20.17 -0.61 2.59
N GLU A 70 20.97 -0.86 3.61
CA GLU A 70 22.18 -0.06 3.88
C GLU A 70 23.24 -0.30 2.79
N ARG A 71 23.32 -1.54 2.31
CA ARG A 71 24.17 -1.97 1.20
C ARG A 71 23.52 -3.14 0.49
N HIS A 72 23.84 -3.31 -0.79
CA HIS A 72 23.46 -4.52 -1.50
C HIS A 72 24.18 -5.73 -0.86
N PRO A 73 23.47 -6.86 -0.65
CA PRO A 73 24.10 -8.07 -0.14
C PRO A 73 25.16 -8.56 -1.12
N LYS A 74 26.26 -9.09 -0.60
CA LYS A 74 27.24 -9.85 -1.39
C LYS A 74 26.62 -11.21 -1.75
N GLU A 75 27.16 -11.86 -2.79
CA GLU A 75 26.63 -13.15 -3.28
C GLU A 75 26.59 -14.24 -2.20
N ASP A 76 27.46 -14.17 -1.20
CA ASP A 76 27.58 -15.10 -0.08
C ASP A 76 26.85 -14.67 1.19
N ALA A 77 26.20 -13.49 1.18
CA ALA A 77 25.56 -12.95 2.36
C ALA A 77 24.25 -13.67 2.67
N THR A 78 24.19 -14.30 3.85
CA THR A 78 22.99 -14.97 4.36
C THR A 78 21.93 -13.97 4.85
N GLU A 79 22.31 -12.72 5.13
CA GLU A 79 21.40 -11.71 5.69
C GLU A 79 21.46 -10.38 4.94
N ALA A 80 20.28 -9.86 4.58
CA ALA A 80 20.14 -8.52 4.01
C ALA A 80 20.24 -7.44 5.11
N CYS A 81 21.00 -6.37 4.82
CA CYS A 81 21.19 -5.24 5.73
C CYS A 81 20.03 -4.26 5.59
N PHE A 82 18.89 -4.55 6.23
CA PHE A 82 17.71 -3.70 6.17
C PHE A 82 17.90 -2.38 6.91
N ARG A 83 17.37 -1.31 6.31
CA ARG A 83 17.29 0.04 6.89
C ARG A 83 15.85 0.55 6.99
N GLY A 84 14.91 -0.08 6.31
CA GLY A 84 13.53 0.38 6.23
C GLY A 84 12.81 -0.15 5.01
N SER A 85 11.73 0.53 4.65
CA SER A 85 10.92 0.24 3.48
C SER A 85 10.61 1.52 2.70
N VAL A 86 10.50 1.37 1.39
CA VAL A 86 9.97 2.39 0.49
C VAL A 86 8.69 1.85 -0.14
N VAL A 87 7.64 2.65 -0.12
CA VAL A 87 6.31 2.26 -0.60
C VAL A 87 5.72 3.39 -1.41
N VAL A 88 5.03 3.08 -2.50
CA VAL A 88 4.23 4.05 -3.25
C VAL A 88 2.76 3.70 -3.09
N TYR A 89 1.99 4.62 -2.51
CA TYR A 89 0.55 4.51 -2.37
C TYR A 89 -0.18 5.50 -3.29
N THR A 90 -1.37 5.12 -3.72
CA THR A 90 -2.34 5.99 -4.39
C THR A 90 -3.51 6.26 -3.44
N ALA A 91 -3.77 7.53 -3.15
CA ALA A 91 -4.78 7.96 -2.19
C ALA A 91 -5.27 9.40 -2.46
N GLU A 92 -6.32 9.84 -1.76
CA GLU A 92 -6.86 11.20 -1.92
C GLU A 92 -6.00 12.26 -1.19
N SER A 93 -5.43 11.89 -0.04
CA SER A 93 -4.68 12.76 0.85
C SER A 93 -3.50 12.04 1.53
N PRO A 94 -2.47 12.78 1.99
CA PRO A 94 -1.38 12.18 2.78
C PRO A 94 -1.87 11.63 4.14
N GLU A 95 -2.98 12.16 4.67
CA GLU A 95 -3.63 11.65 5.89
C GLU A 95 -4.20 10.24 5.69
N ASP A 96 -4.81 9.97 4.52
CA ASP A 96 -5.29 8.63 4.18
C ASP A 96 -4.12 7.64 4.08
N VAL A 97 -3.00 8.07 3.47
CA VAL A 97 -1.77 7.26 3.40
C VAL A 97 -1.22 6.96 4.79
N LYS A 98 -1.20 7.97 5.66
CA LYS A 98 -0.76 7.80 7.06
C LYS A 98 -1.63 6.78 7.79
N ALA A 99 -2.95 6.84 7.62
CA ALA A 99 -3.87 5.87 8.21
C ALA A 99 -3.65 4.44 7.66
N ILE A 100 -3.36 4.29 6.36
CA ILE A 100 -3.00 2.99 5.77
C ILE A 100 -1.71 2.45 6.40
N ILE A 101 -0.69 3.29 6.56
CA ILE A 101 0.61 2.90 7.13
C ILE A 101 0.50 2.55 8.61
N GLU A 102 -0.25 3.32 9.40
CA GLU A 102 -0.43 3.09 10.85
C GLU A 102 -1.09 1.74 11.15
N ASN A 103 -1.92 1.23 10.25
CA ASN A 103 -2.57 -0.08 10.35
C ASN A 103 -1.76 -1.21 9.70
N ASP A 104 -0.60 -0.93 9.11
CA ASP A 104 0.24 -1.95 8.49
C ASP A 104 0.90 -2.86 9.54
N VAL A 105 1.19 -4.10 9.14
CA VAL A 105 1.87 -5.09 10.00
C VAL A 105 3.23 -4.59 10.50
N TYR A 106 4.00 -3.85 9.68
CA TYR A 106 5.29 -3.32 10.10
C TYR A 106 5.16 -2.17 11.11
N ALA A 107 4.10 -1.37 11.02
CA ALA A 107 3.81 -0.32 12.00
C ALA A 107 3.31 -0.92 13.32
N THR A 108 2.32 -1.81 13.25
CA THR A 108 1.68 -2.43 14.43
C THR A 108 2.62 -3.39 15.18
N SER A 109 3.57 -4.03 14.49
CA SER A 109 4.64 -4.83 15.13
C SER A 109 5.80 -3.99 15.66
N GLY A 110 5.76 -2.66 15.49
CA GLY A 110 6.79 -1.74 15.99
C GLY A 110 8.11 -1.78 15.21
N VAL A 111 8.12 -2.31 13.99
CA VAL A 111 9.30 -2.33 13.12
C VAL A 111 9.59 -0.94 12.56
N TRP A 112 8.58 -0.29 11.99
CA TRP A 112 8.75 1.05 11.41
C TRP A 112 8.80 2.16 12.46
N ASP A 113 9.67 3.13 12.20
CA ASP A 113 9.77 4.37 12.93
C ASP A 113 8.84 5.43 12.31
N LEU A 114 7.60 5.49 12.78
CA LEU A 114 6.59 6.43 12.28
C LEU A 114 6.92 7.89 12.59
N GLU A 115 7.74 8.18 13.59
CA GLU A 115 8.18 9.55 13.92
C GLU A 115 9.14 10.10 12.86
N ARG A 116 9.89 9.19 12.20
CA ARG A 116 10.86 9.52 11.16
C ARG A 116 10.37 9.19 9.75
N MET A 117 9.12 8.77 9.63
CA MET A 117 8.48 8.47 8.35
C MET A 117 8.35 9.76 7.53
N GLN A 118 8.51 9.62 6.21
CA GLN A 118 8.25 10.69 5.25
C GLN A 118 7.16 10.25 4.27
N ILE A 119 6.19 11.13 4.02
CA ILE A 119 5.15 10.98 3.00
C ILE A 119 5.34 12.13 2.03
N ILE A 120 5.71 11.82 0.79
CA ILE A 120 6.10 12.81 -0.21
C ILE A 120 5.15 12.69 -1.39
N PRO A 121 4.38 13.75 -1.75
CA PRO A 121 3.59 13.75 -2.97
C PRO A 121 4.51 13.63 -4.19
N VAL A 122 4.19 12.69 -5.08
CA VAL A 122 4.97 12.42 -6.29
C VAL A 122 4.04 12.21 -7.49
N SER A 123 4.59 12.35 -8.69
CA SER A 123 3.89 12.04 -9.94
C SER A 123 4.82 11.15 -10.75
N PHE A 124 4.62 9.84 -10.69
CA PHE A 124 5.40 8.91 -11.51
C PHE A 124 4.91 8.99 -12.95
N VAL A 125 5.72 9.62 -13.79
CA VAL A 125 5.57 9.51 -15.24
C VAL A 125 6.16 8.16 -15.62
N CYS A 126 5.32 7.16 -15.84
CA CYS A 126 5.70 5.95 -16.55
C CYS A 126 5.26 6.16 -18.00
N ASP A 127 6.22 6.42 -18.89
CA ASP A 127 6.02 6.32 -20.34
C ASP A 127 5.89 4.84 -20.76
#